data_AF-A0A0E4H2H3-F1
#
_entry.id   AF-A0A0E4H2H3-F1
#
_cell.length_a   1.000
_cell.length_b   1.000
_cell.length_c   1.000
_cell.angle_alpha   90.00
_cell.angle_beta   90.00
_cell.angle_gamma   90.00
#
_symmetry.space_group_name_H-M   'P 1'
#
loop_
_entity.id
_entity.type
_entity.pdbx_description
1 polymer ?
#
loop_
_entity_poly.entity_id
_entity_poly.type
_entity_poly.pdbx_seq_one_letter_code
_entity_poly.pdbx_strand_id
1 'polypeptide(L)'
;MTADELDVLLYQKFRLRREDMLAALKTLPAIRPWAAELSPDEARLLDDAGFTEDPDAYAQVAADTVAHMALLLNTAYSARVVATALNVNESRIRQRRLARTLWAIDDNGAWVFPALQFETDPQTGLPRKQIRGLDRVFAALASNLHPVAVAGFLRTPHPDLSLQGRPVHPLEWLQSGGDVDPVLRLVEAADWASR
;
A
#
# COMPACT_ATOMS: atom_id res chain seq x y z
N MET A 1 -8.60 -6.35 -26.59
CA MET A 1 -7.54 -5.38 -26.90
C MET A 1 -6.61 -5.97 -27.96
N THR A 2 -6.48 -5.33 -29.11
CA THR A 2 -5.50 -5.77 -30.12
C THR A 2 -4.10 -5.27 -29.75
N ALA A 3 -3.06 -5.91 -30.29
CA ALA A 3 -1.68 -5.49 -30.09
C ALA A 3 -1.49 -3.99 -30.44
N ASP A 4 -2.10 -3.54 -31.53
CA ASP A 4 -2.03 -2.15 -32.00
C ASP A 4 -2.70 -1.15 -31.05
N GLU A 5 -3.81 -1.54 -30.41
CA GLU A 5 -4.52 -0.67 -29.47
C GLU A 5 -3.67 -0.39 -28.22
N LEU A 6 -2.97 -1.40 -27.71
CA LEU A 6 -2.04 -1.25 -26.59
C LEU A 6 -0.88 -0.31 -26.93
N ASP A 7 -0.32 -0.43 -28.14
CA ASP A 7 0.81 0.41 -28.57
C ASP A 7 0.40 1.88 -28.68
N VAL A 8 -0.80 2.15 -29.20
CA VAL A 8 -1.37 3.49 -29.26
C VAL A 8 -1.57 4.06 -27.86
N LEU A 9 -2.13 3.28 -26.93
CA LEU A 9 -2.37 3.72 -25.56
C LEU A 9 -1.06 3.99 -24.79
N LEU A 10 -0.09 3.09 -24.88
CA LEU A 10 1.23 3.26 -24.26
C LEU A 10 1.91 4.55 -24.74
N TYR A 11 1.88 4.79 -26.05
CA TYR A 11 2.52 5.98 -26.61
C TYR A 11 1.76 7.26 -26.29
N GLN A 12 0.42 7.25 -26.35
CA GLN A 12 -0.37 8.46 -26.10
C GLN A 12 -0.37 8.87 -24.63
N LYS A 13 -0.50 7.91 -23.71
CA LYS A 13 -0.65 8.18 -22.27
C LYS A 13 0.69 8.35 -21.58
N PHE A 14 1.70 7.58 -21.98
CA PHE A 14 2.95 7.47 -21.24
C PHE A 14 4.18 7.78 -22.10
N ARG A 15 4.01 8.01 -23.41
CA ARG A 15 5.12 8.16 -24.38
C ARG A 15 6.07 6.96 -24.38
N LEU A 16 5.56 5.79 -24.00
CA LEU A 16 6.29 4.53 -23.98
C LEU A 16 5.97 3.72 -25.24
N ARG A 17 6.95 2.96 -25.72
CA ARG A 17 6.73 1.91 -26.71
C ARG A 17 6.56 0.56 -26.00
N ARG A 18 6.06 -0.43 -26.73
CA ARG A 18 5.89 -1.80 -26.20
C ARG A 18 7.21 -2.37 -25.69
N GLU A 19 8.32 -2.14 -26.41
CA GLU A 19 9.64 -2.58 -25.94
C GLU A 19 10.03 -1.96 -24.59
N ASP A 20 9.72 -0.68 -24.37
CA ASP A 20 10.00 0.03 -23.12
C ASP A 20 9.17 -0.55 -21.97
N MET A 21 7.88 -0.83 -22.22
CA MET A 21 6.99 -1.45 -21.25
C MET A 21 7.44 -2.88 -20.91
N LEU A 22 7.84 -3.68 -21.92
CA LEU A 22 8.37 -5.03 -21.69
C LEU A 22 9.70 -5.00 -20.92
N ALA A 23 10.58 -4.04 -21.23
CA ALA A 23 11.82 -3.86 -20.47
C ALA A 23 11.51 -3.49 -19.01
N ALA A 24 10.59 -2.56 -18.78
CA ALA A 24 10.14 -2.18 -17.44
C ALA A 24 9.52 -3.37 -16.68
N LEU A 25 8.60 -4.10 -17.30
CA LEU A 25 7.97 -5.29 -16.70
C LEU A 25 8.99 -6.40 -16.36
N LYS A 26 10.04 -6.57 -17.16
CA LYS A 26 11.12 -7.51 -16.86
C LYS A 26 11.98 -7.09 -15.66
N THR A 27 12.06 -5.79 -15.39
CA THR A 27 12.77 -5.27 -14.21
C THR A 27 11.90 -5.25 -12.95
N LEU A 28 10.58 -5.30 -13.11
CA LEU A 28 9.67 -5.35 -11.98
C LEU A 28 9.69 -6.75 -11.36
N PRO A 29 9.74 -6.86 -10.01
CA PRO A 29 9.53 -8.14 -9.36
C PRO A 29 8.15 -8.69 -9.73
N ALA A 30 8.04 -10.02 -9.81
CA ALA A 30 6.76 -10.66 -10.02
C ALA A 30 5.85 -10.37 -8.81
N ILE A 31 4.97 -9.38 -8.96
CA ILE A 31 3.91 -9.10 -7.99
C ILE A 31 2.87 -10.21 -8.20
N ARG A 32 2.87 -11.22 -7.33
CA ARG A 32 1.85 -12.27 -7.35
C ARG A 32 0.62 -11.76 -6.62
N PRO A 33 -0.46 -11.40 -7.33
CA PRO A 33 -1.67 -10.93 -6.69
C PRO A 33 -2.33 -12.16 -6.07
N TRP A 34 -2.15 -12.34 -4.76
CA TRP A 34 -3.12 -12.95 -3.84
C TRP A 34 -3.69 -14.35 -4.15
N ALA A 35 -2.96 -15.27 -4.78
CA ALA A 35 -3.40 -16.65 -5.02
C ALA A 35 -3.70 -17.47 -3.72
N ALA A 36 -4.82 -17.19 -3.07
CA ALA A 36 -5.78 -18.22 -2.73
C ALA A 36 -6.79 -18.21 -3.88
N GLU A 37 -6.54 -19.05 -4.88
CA GLU A 37 -7.61 -19.40 -5.81
C GLU A 37 -8.73 -20.01 -4.97
N LEU A 38 -9.96 -19.55 -5.18
CA LEU A 38 -11.12 -20.20 -4.58
C LEU A 38 -11.07 -21.67 -4.97
N SER A 39 -11.32 -22.55 -4.00
CA SER A 39 -11.53 -23.96 -4.34
C SER A 39 -12.71 -24.06 -5.32
N PRO A 40 -12.77 -25.11 -6.16
CA PRO A 40 -13.88 -25.32 -7.08
C PRO A 40 -15.27 -25.36 -6.40
N ASP A 41 -15.31 -25.65 -5.10
CA ASP A 41 -16.54 -25.67 -4.31
C ASP A 41 -16.94 -24.26 -3.85
N GLU A 42 -15.98 -23.43 -3.44
CA GLU A 42 -16.22 -22.03 -3.07
C GLU A 42 -16.63 -21.18 -4.28
N ALA A 43 -15.97 -21.38 -5.43
CA ALA A 43 -16.32 -20.70 -6.67
C ALA A 43 -17.76 -21.02 -7.10
N ARG A 44 -18.15 -22.31 -7.06
CA ARG A 44 -19.53 -22.73 -7.37
C ARG A 44 -20.56 -22.13 -6.43
N LEU A 45 -20.26 -22.05 -5.13
CA LEU A 45 -21.16 -21.44 -4.15
C LEU A 45 -21.41 -19.94 -4.45
N LEU A 46 -20.38 -19.21 -4.88
CA LEU A 46 -20.49 -17.80 -5.25
C LEU A 46 -21.23 -17.62 -6.58
N ASP A 47 -20.94 -18.47 -7.58
CA ASP A 47 -21.63 -18.46 -8.88
C ASP A 47 -23.14 -18.72 -8.71
N ASP A 48 -23.51 -19.73 -7.90
CA ASP A 48 -24.91 -20.07 -7.61
C ASP A 48 -25.65 -18.93 -6.89
N ALA A 49 -24.92 -18.11 -6.12
CA ALA A 49 -25.43 -16.91 -5.46
C ALA A 49 -25.43 -15.66 -6.36
N GLY A 50 -24.99 -15.78 -7.63
CA GLY A 50 -24.94 -14.70 -8.60
C GLY A 50 -23.70 -13.80 -8.51
N PHE A 51 -22.68 -14.20 -7.74
CA PHE A 51 -21.38 -13.52 -7.66
C PHE A 51 -20.39 -14.14 -8.65
N THR A 52 -20.71 -14.05 -9.93
CA THR A 52 -19.86 -14.58 -11.01
C THR A 52 -18.62 -13.73 -11.22
N GLU A 53 -17.50 -14.36 -11.57
CA GLU A 53 -16.28 -13.64 -11.97
C GLU A 53 -16.52 -12.75 -13.19
N ASP A 54 -16.03 -11.51 -13.09
CA ASP A 54 -15.93 -10.56 -14.20
C ASP A 54 -14.45 -10.38 -14.56
N PRO A 55 -13.97 -10.98 -15.68
CA PRO A 55 -12.58 -10.89 -16.08
C PRO A 55 -12.08 -9.45 -16.31
N ASP A 56 -12.96 -8.54 -16.77
CA ASP A 56 -12.59 -7.15 -17.01
C ASP A 56 -12.47 -6.39 -15.69
N ALA A 57 -13.39 -6.61 -14.76
CA ALA A 57 -13.29 -6.06 -13.40
C ALA A 57 -12.05 -6.59 -12.67
N TYR A 58 -11.74 -7.88 -12.80
CA TYR A 58 -10.52 -8.47 -12.27
C TYR A 58 -9.26 -7.81 -12.85
N ALA A 59 -9.20 -7.63 -14.18
CA ALA A 59 -8.05 -7.03 -14.85
C ALA A 59 -7.83 -5.58 -14.38
N GLN A 60 -8.90 -4.81 -14.18
CA GLN A 60 -8.84 -3.46 -13.63
C GLN A 60 -8.28 -3.46 -12.20
N VAL A 61 -8.83 -4.28 -11.31
CA VAL A 61 -8.38 -4.40 -9.91
C VAL A 61 -6.92 -4.85 -9.84
N ALA A 62 -6.52 -5.78 -10.69
CA ALA A 62 -5.13 -6.24 -10.79
C ALA A 62 -4.19 -5.12 -11.25
N ALA A 63 -4.57 -4.37 -12.28
CA ALA A 63 -3.79 -3.22 -12.78
C ALA A 63 -3.64 -2.13 -11.70
N ASP A 64 -4.73 -1.79 -11.02
CA ASP A 64 -4.73 -0.82 -9.93
C ASP A 64 -3.83 -1.28 -8.79
N THR A 65 -3.91 -2.56 -8.40
CA THR A 65 -3.06 -3.12 -7.33
C THR A 65 -1.58 -3.03 -7.69
N VAL A 66 -1.22 -3.37 -8.93
CA VAL A 66 0.17 -3.26 -9.43
C VAL A 66 0.62 -1.80 -9.42
N ALA A 67 -0.21 -0.86 -9.87
CA ALA A 67 0.12 0.57 -9.86
C ALA A 67 0.35 1.09 -8.43
N HIS A 68 -0.51 0.72 -7.48
CA HIS A 68 -0.35 1.09 -6.07
C HIS A 68 0.92 0.48 -5.46
N MET A 69 1.23 -0.79 -5.74
CA MET A 69 2.47 -1.41 -5.30
C MET A 69 3.71 -0.70 -5.86
N ALA A 70 3.72 -0.41 -7.16
CA ALA A 70 4.82 0.30 -7.80
C ALA A 70 5.03 1.68 -7.17
N LEU A 71 3.95 2.41 -6.88
CA LEU A 71 4.03 3.70 -6.19
C LEU A 71 4.63 3.56 -4.77
N LEU A 72 4.21 2.56 -4.00
CA LEU A 72 4.73 2.31 -2.66
C LEU A 72 6.23 2.02 -2.68
N LEU A 73 6.69 1.18 -3.61
CA LEU A 73 8.10 0.82 -3.76
C LEU A 73 8.94 2.00 -4.27
N ASN A 74 8.49 2.68 -5.33
CA ASN A 74 9.23 3.77 -5.96
C ASN A 74 9.36 5.02 -5.07
N THR A 75 8.46 5.18 -4.10
CA THR A 75 8.52 6.27 -3.12
C THR A 75 9.13 5.84 -1.78
N ALA A 76 9.46 4.56 -1.59
CA ALA A 76 10.01 4.08 -0.35
C ALA A 76 11.46 4.53 -0.14
N TYR A 77 11.83 4.65 1.14
CA TYR A 77 13.19 4.98 1.56
C TYR A 77 13.95 3.72 1.98
N SER A 78 15.27 3.73 1.81
CA SER A 78 16.14 2.68 2.36
C SER A 78 16.27 2.81 3.88
N ALA A 79 16.65 1.71 4.55
CA ALA A 79 16.92 1.70 6.00
C ALA A 79 17.89 2.80 6.43
N ARG A 80 18.95 3.04 5.65
CA ARG A 80 19.95 4.08 5.89
C ARG A 80 19.35 5.50 5.87
N VAL A 81 18.53 5.80 4.88
CA VAL A 81 17.86 7.12 4.77
C VAL A 81 16.93 7.34 5.97
N VAL A 82 16.15 6.32 6.34
CA VAL A 82 15.25 6.40 7.50
C VAL A 82 16.03 6.51 8.82
N ALA A 83 17.13 5.79 8.97
CA ALA A 83 18.00 5.86 10.14
C ALA A 83 18.48 7.30 10.39
N THR A 84 19.00 7.94 9.33
CA THR A 84 19.43 9.36 9.37
C THR A 84 18.26 10.28 9.74
N ALA A 85 17.12 10.13 9.08
CA ALA A 85 15.94 10.97 9.34
C ALA A 85 15.44 10.88 10.78
N LEU A 86 15.38 9.66 11.32
CA LEU A 86 14.93 9.41 12.69
C LEU A 86 16.02 9.58 13.75
N ASN A 87 17.23 9.99 13.35
CA ASN A 87 18.41 10.13 14.20
C ASN A 87 18.70 8.86 15.04
N VAL A 88 18.67 7.70 14.38
CA VAL A 88 18.99 6.39 14.97
C VAL A 88 19.92 5.60 14.05
N ASN A 89 20.41 4.44 14.50
CA ASN A 89 21.19 3.53 13.65
C ASN A 89 20.29 2.51 12.91
N GLU A 90 20.84 1.87 11.88
CA GLU A 90 20.12 0.86 11.08
C GLU A 90 19.69 -0.37 11.91
N SER A 91 20.43 -0.71 12.97
CA SER A 91 20.03 -1.77 13.91
C SER A 91 18.72 -1.44 14.61
N ARG A 92 18.52 -0.18 15.01
CA ARG A 92 17.27 0.30 15.60
C ARG A 92 16.14 0.29 14.57
N ILE A 93 16.41 0.65 13.31
CA ILE A 93 15.42 0.53 12.22
C ILE A 93 14.97 -0.92 12.04
N ARG A 94 15.91 -1.87 12.01
CA ARG A 94 15.60 -3.31 11.94
C ARG A 94 14.76 -3.78 13.12
N GLN A 95 15.09 -3.36 14.35
CA GLN A 95 14.30 -3.67 15.55
C GLN A 95 12.87 -3.12 15.45
N ARG A 96 12.71 -1.87 14.99
CA ARG A 96 11.39 -1.25 14.85
C ARG A 96 10.52 -1.94 13.79
N ARG A 97 11.11 -2.38 12.68
CA ARG A 97 10.46 -3.22 11.68
C ARG A 97 9.97 -4.54 12.29
N LEU A 98 10.85 -5.24 13.01
CA LEU A 98 10.50 -6.50 13.67
C LEU A 98 9.39 -6.33 14.71
N ALA A 99 9.42 -5.21 15.44
CA ALA A 99 8.36 -4.83 16.39
C ALA A 99 7.10 -4.26 15.71
N ARG A 100 7.06 -4.19 14.37
CA ARG A 100 5.95 -3.61 13.58
C ARG A 100 5.60 -2.16 13.93
N THR A 101 6.54 -1.42 14.51
CA THR A 101 6.37 0.02 14.82
C THR A 101 6.84 0.92 13.69
N LEU A 102 7.42 0.32 12.65
CA LEU A 102 7.86 0.98 11.43
C LEU A 102 7.57 0.03 10.27
N TRP A 103 6.72 0.46 9.35
CA TRP A 103 6.22 -0.39 8.28
C TRP A 103 7.26 -0.51 7.16
N ALA A 104 7.50 -1.74 6.71
CA ALA A 104 8.44 -2.03 5.64
C ALA A 104 7.86 -3.06 4.67
N ILE A 105 8.30 -2.99 3.42
CA ILE A 105 7.98 -3.94 2.36
C ILE A 105 9.28 -4.66 1.99
N ASP A 106 9.19 -5.97 1.76
CA ASP A 106 10.29 -6.72 1.17
C ASP A 106 10.32 -6.43 -0.34
N ASP A 107 11.42 -5.86 -0.79
CA ASP A 107 11.73 -5.63 -2.20
C ASP A 107 12.94 -6.50 -2.55
N ASN A 108 12.66 -7.71 -3.06
CA ASN A 108 13.69 -8.65 -3.51
C ASN A 108 14.77 -8.95 -2.44
N GLY A 109 14.36 -9.12 -1.18
CA GLY A 109 15.26 -9.38 -0.06
C GLY A 109 15.88 -8.13 0.60
N ALA A 110 15.60 -6.93 0.08
CA ALA A 110 15.89 -5.67 0.74
C ALA A 110 14.64 -5.07 1.37
N TRP A 111 14.76 -4.57 2.60
CA TRP A 111 13.64 -3.90 3.27
C TRP A 111 13.60 -2.42 2.90
N VAL A 112 12.49 -1.99 2.31
CA VAL A 112 12.20 -0.59 1.98
C VAL A 112 11.05 -0.07 2.84
N PHE A 113 11.05 1.24 3.12
CA PHE A 113 10.15 1.89 4.06
C PHE A 113 9.28 2.91 3.31
N PRO A 114 8.01 2.60 3.02
CA PRO A 114 7.15 3.47 2.21
C PRO A 114 7.10 4.91 2.74
N ALA A 115 7.25 5.90 1.86
CA ALA A 115 7.24 7.32 2.24
C ALA A 115 5.96 7.75 2.97
N LEU A 116 4.85 7.06 2.69
CA LEU A 116 3.52 7.34 3.25
C LEU A 116 3.49 7.47 4.78
N GLN A 117 4.42 6.82 5.49
CA GLN A 117 4.47 6.84 6.95
C GLN A 117 5.27 8.02 7.54
N PHE A 118 5.88 8.86 6.71
CA PHE A 118 6.76 9.93 7.14
C PHE A 118 6.20 11.31 6.77
N GLU A 119 6.56 12.30 7.58
CA GLU A 119 6.52 13.69 7.14
C GLU A 119 7.76 13.93 6.27
N THR A 120 7.52 14.25 4.99
CA THR A 120 8.56 14.44 3.98
C THR A 120 8.87 15.92 3.80
N ASP A 121 10.15 16.23 3.62
CA ASP A 121 10.61 17.56 3.23
C ASP A 121 10.19 17.85 1.78
N PRO A 122 9.40 18.91 1.51
CA PRO A 122 8.92 19.21 0.17
C PRO A 122 10.04 19.66 -0.79
N GLN A 123 11.19 20.12 -0.29
CA GLN A 123 12.31 20.55 -1.12
C GLN A 123 13.26 19.40 -1.47
N THR A 124 13.54 18.54 -0.49
CA THR A 124 14.53 17.45 -0.67
C THR A 124 13.89 16.10 -0.99
N GLY A 125 12.58 15.94 -0.73
CA GLY A 125 11.89 14.66 -0.85
C GLY A 125 12.33 13.62 0.19
N LEU A 126 13.12 14.00 1.19
CA LEU A 126 13.62 13.10 2.24
C LEU A 126 12.68 13.05 3.45
N PRO A 127 12.63 11.93 4.19
CA PRO A 127 11.82 11.85 5.39
C PRO A 127 12.47 12.69 6.49
N ARG A 128 11.64 13.32 7.33
CA ARG A 128 12.08 14.07 8.52
C ARG A 128 11.77 13.33 9.81
N LYS A 129 10.54 12.83 9.95
CA LYS A 129 10.09 12.02 11.08
C LYS A 129 8.93 11.13 10.66
N GLN A 130 8.67 10.08 11.43
CA GLN A 130 7.45 9.30 11.25
C GLN A 130 6.24 10.11 11.73
N ILE A 131 5.12 9.99 11.01
CA ILE A 131 3.84 10.59 11.42
C ILE A 131 3.45 9.99 12.77
N ARG A 132 3.10 10.87 13.73
CA ARG A 132 2.77 10.48 15.10
C ARG A 132 1.61 9.47 15.11
N GLY A 133 1.73 8.44 15.94
CA GLY A 133 0.69 7.42 16.12
C GLY A 133 0.75 6.26 15.13
N LEU A 134 1.42 6.40 13.98
CA LEU A 134 1.54 5.30 13.02
C LEU A 134 2.31 4.10 13.56
N ASP A 135 3.21 4.30 14.52
CA ASP A 135 3.89 3.22 15.23
C ASP A 135 2.90 2.30 15.96
N ARG A 136 1.88 2.87 16.62
CA ARG A 136 0.80 2.12 17.27
C ARG A 136 -0.15 1.49 16.24
N VAL A 137 -0.50 2.21 15.17
CA VAL A 137 -1.38 1.71 14.11
C VAL A 137 -0.77 0.48 13.43
N PHE A 138 0.50 0.55 13.00
CA PHE A 138 1.16 -0.58 12.35
C PHE A 138 1.34 -1.79 13.28
N ALA A 139 1.57 -1.55 14.57
CA ALA A 139 1.65 -2.63 15.56
C ALA A 139 0.31 -3.34 15.74
N ALA A 140 -0.81 -2.62 15.61
CA ALA A 140 -2.16 -3.14 15.77
C ALA A 140 -2.72 -3.84 14.51
N LEU A 141 -2.28 -3.46 13.30
CA LEU A 141 -2.72 -4.10 12.06
C LEU A 141 -2.39 -5.60 12.06
N ALA A 142 -3.20 -6.41 11.36
CA ALA A 142 -2.89 -7.81 11.11
C ALA A 142 -1.52 -7.99 10.41
N SER A 143 -0.83 -9.08 10.73
CA SER A 143 0.58 -9.24 10.37
C SER A 143 0.85 -9.60 8.92
N ASN A 144 -0.16 -10.15 8.26
CA ASN A 144 -0.15 -10.70 6.91
C ASN A 144 -0.84 -9.79 5.89
N LEU A 145 -1.17 -8.53 6.23
CA LEU A 145 -1.82 -7.62 5.30
C LEU A 145 -0.91 -7.30 4.12
N HIS A 146 -1.50 -7.33 2.92
CA HIS A 146 -0.82 -6.90 1.70
C HIS A 146 -0.51 -5.39 1.77
N PRO A 147 0.63 -4.92 1.24
CA PRO A 147 1.00 -3.51 1.35
C PRO A 147 -0.02 -2.52 0.76
N VAL A 148 -0.71 -2.90 -0.32
CA VAL A 148 -1.81 -2.08 -0.89
C VAL A 148 -2.99 -1.96 0.07
N ALA A 149 -3.32 -3.02 0.83
CA ALA A 149 -4.38 -2.96 1.82
C ALA A 149 -4.02 -2.00 2.98
N VAL A 150 -2.76 -2.05 3.44
CA VAL A 150 -2.25 -1.09 4.44
C VAL A 150 -2.33 0.35 3.91
N ALA A 151 -1.90 0.58 2.67
CA ALA A 151 -1.97 1.91 2.06
C ALA A 151 -3.42 2.38 1.83
N GLY A 152 -4.31 1.48 1.43
CA GLY A 152 -5.74 1.73 1.26
C GLY A 152 -6.39 2.14 2.58
N PHE A 153 -6.19 1.36 3.65
CA PHE A 153 -6.66 1.71 4.99
C PHE A 153 -6.24 3.13 5.40
N LEU A 154 -4.98 3.48 5.16
CA LEU A 154 -4.42 4.79 5.51
C LEU A 154 -4.95 5.98 4.68
N ARG A 155 -5.47 5.71 3.47
CA ARG A 155 -5.88 6.72 2.47
C ARG A 155 -7.38 6.75 2.18
N THR A 156 -8.16 5.80 2.68
CA THR A 156 -9.62 5.78 2.53
C THR A 156 -10.28 6.65 3.60
N PRO A 157 -11.09 7.66 3.22
CA PRO A 157 -11.84 8.46 4.18
C PRO A 157 -12.79 7.61 5.02
N HIS A 158 -12.86 7.89 6.32
CA HIS A 158 -13.74 7.17 7.24
C HIS A 158 -14.72 8.13 7.92
N PRO A 159 -16.02 7.80 8.05
CA PRO A 159 -17.00 8.67 8.71
C PRO A 159 -16.64 8.99 10.17
N ASP A 160 -16.00 8.06 10.87
CA ASP A 160 -15.58 8.23 12.28
C ASP A 160 -14.35 9.14 12.46
N LEU A 161 -13.70 9.54 11.37
CA LEU A 161 -12.59 10.48 11.37
C LEU A 161 -13.01 11.74 10.61
N SER A 162 -13.26 12.83 11.33
CA SER A 162 -13.74 14.07 10.71
C SER A 162 -12.94 15.30 11.14
N LEU A 163 -12.49 16.10 10.16
CA LEU A 163 -11.92 17.42 10.40
C LEU A 163 -12.89 18.47 9.86
N GLN A 164 -13.32 19.40 10.72
CA GLN A 164 -14.27 20.46 10.36
C GLN A 164 -15.54 19.91 9.67
N GLY A 165 -16.06 18.78 10.15
CA GLY A 165 -17.27 18.13 9.61
C GLY A 165 -17.07 17.37 8.29
N ARG A 166 -15.86 17.33 7.73
CA ARG A 166 -15.53 16.54 6.53
C ARG A 166 -14.90 15.20 6.94
N PRO A 167 -15.39 14.05 6.46
CA PRO A 167 -14.69 12.78 6.61
C PRO A 167 -13.29 12.84 6.00
N VAL A 168 -12.30 12.37 6.75
CA VAL A 168 -10.89 12.31 6.34
C VAL A 168 -10.36 10.90 6.50
N HIS A 169 -9.23 10.61 5.85
CA HIS A 169 -8.57 9.32 5.98
C HIS A 169 -7.58 9.33 7.16
N PRO A 170 -7.18 8.15 7.69
CA PRO A 170 -6.33 8.05 8.88
C PRO A 170 -5.04 8.86 8.84
N LEU A 171 -4.36 8.93 7.68
CA LEU A 171 -3.16 9.77 7.57
C LEU A 171 -3.44 11.25 7.73
N GLU A 172 -4.46 11.78 7.06
CA GLU A 172 -4.81 13.19 7.15
C GLU A 172 -5.17 13.55 8.60
N TRP A 173 -5.94 12.68 9.26
CA TRP A 173 -6.28 12.82 10.67
C TRP A 173 -5.05 12.86 11.60
N LEU A 174 -4.10 11.93 11.43
CA LEU A 174 -2.90 11.89 12.26
C LEU A 174 -1.94 13.05 11.96
N GLN A 175 -1.83 13.46 10.69
CA GLN A 175 -1.03 14.61 10.27
C GLN A 175 -1.58 15.94 10.81
N SER A 176 -2.90 16.05 10.97
CA SER A 176 -3.53 17.21 11.62
C SER A 176 -3.37 17.23 13.14
N GLY A 177 -2.67 16.25 13.72
CA GLY A 177 -2.48 16.12 15.17
C GLY A 177 -3.65 15.44 15.90
N GLY A 178 -4.54 14.77 15.16
CA GLY A 178 -5.63 13.97 15.73
C GLY A 178 -5.12 12.86 16.65
N ASP A 179 -5.99 12.42 17.56
CA ASP A 179 -5.67 11.31 18.46
C ASP A 179 -5.61 9.98 17.70
N VAL A 180 -4.74 9.07 18.12
CA VAL A 180 -4.56 7.77 17.46
C VAL A 180 -5.64 6.76 17.84
N ASP A 181 -6.27 6.93 19.00
CA ASP A 181 -7.25 5.96 19.51
C ASP A 181 -8.46 5.75 18.58
N PRO A 182 -9.06 6.79 17.95
CA PRO A 182 -10.05 6.61 16.89
C PRO A 182 -9.57 5.74 15.71
N VAL A 183 -8.31 5.90 15.28
CA VAL A 183 -7.74 5.10 14.18
C VAL A 183 -7.55 3.65 14.61
N LEU A 184 -7.15 3.40 15.86
CA LEU A 184 -7.00 2.04 16.38
C LEU A 184 -8.34 1.30 16.44
N ARG A 185 -9.44 1.99 16.76
CA ARG A 185 -10.79 1.38 16.69
C ARG A 185 -11.15 0.94 15.27
N LEU A 186 -10.71 1.67 14.24
CA LEU A 186 -10.92 1.25 12.85
C LEU A 186 -10.14 -0.02 12.51
N VAL A 187 -8.92 -0.15 13.04
CA VAL A 187 -8.12 -1.37 12.89
C VAL A 187 -8.84 -2.56 13.53
N GLU A 188 -9.35 -2.41 14.75
CA GLU A 188 -10.12 -3.44 15.45
C GLU A 188 -11.39 -3.86 14.68
N ALA A 189 -12.10 -2.90 14.10
CA ALA A 189 -13.29 -3.17 13.30
C ALA A 189 -12.97 -3.94 12.00
N ALA A 190 -11.87 -3.61 11.33
CA ALA A 190 -11.41 -4.30 10.12
C ALA A 190 -10.93 -5.73 10.41
N ASP A 191 -10.32 -5.96 11.57
CA ASP A 191 -9.88 -7.27 12.03
C ASP A 191 -11.07 -8.21 12.30
N TRP A 192 -12.18 -7.69 12.81
CA TRP A 192 -13.41 -8.47 13.03
C TRP A 192 -14.06 -8.93 11.72
N ALA A 193 -14.03 -8.09 10.68
CA ALA A 193 -14.58 -8.43 9.36
C ALA A 193 -13.72 -9.45 8.58
N SER A 194 -12.49 -9.68 9.02
CA SER A 194 -11.52 -10.59 8.37
C SER A 194 -11.39 -11.95 9.08
N ARG A 195 -12.19 -12.20 10.13
CA ARG A 195 -12.28 -13.46 10.88
C ARG A 195 -13.53 -14.24 10.50
#